data_AF-A0A7K4JXF1-F1
#
_entry.id   AF-A0A7K4JXF1-F1
#
_cell.length_a   1.000
_cell.length_b   1.000
_cell.length_c   1.000
_cell.angle_alpha   90.00
_cell.angle_beta   90.00
_cell.angle_gamma   90.00
#
_symmetry.space_group_name_H-M   'P 1'
#
loop_
_entity.id
_entity.type
_entity.pdbx_description
1 polymer ?
#
loop_
_entity_poly.entity_id
_entity_poly.type
_entity_poly.pdbx_seq_one_letter_code
_entity_poly.pdbx_strand_id
1 'polypeptide(L)'
;DKLQSLLELLPEHDLPEDLKSKHCKRCVVIGSGGILHGLELGHLLNQFDIVIRLNDAPVQGYTDHVGNKTTIRMTYPEGASFSEHDYHSASLFVAVLFKSVDFNWLQAMIKNETL
;
A
#
# COMPACT_ATOMS: atom_id res chain seq x y z
N ASP A 1 12.40 16.30 17.12
CA ASP A 1 12.91 15.29 16.19
C ASP A 1 11.89 15.14 15.06
N LYS A 2 12.30 15.11 13.79
CA LYS A 2 11.38 15.03 12.64
C LYS A 2 10.50 13.79 12.68
N LEU A 3 11.03 12.67 13.20
CA LEU A 3 10.28 11.43 13.32
C LEU A 3 9.13 11.58 14.34
N GLN A 4 9.42 12.14 15.52
CA GLN A 4 8.42 12.29 16.59
C GLN A 4 7.26 13.18 16.16
N SER A 5 7.53 14.32 15.54
CA SER A 5 6.48 15.24 15.05
C SER A 5 5.62 14.62 13.95
N LEU A 6 6.18 13.72 13.14
CA LEU A 6 5.43 13.01 12.11
C LEU A 6 4.53 11.93 12.72
N LEU A 7 5.03 11.17 13.70
CA LEU A 7 4.25 10.13 14.39
C LEU A 7 3.02 10.71 15.10
N GLU A 8 3.11 11.93 15.62
CA GLU A 8 1.99 12.65 16.25
C GLU A 8 0.86 13.02 15.26
N LEU A 9 1.13 13.03 13.95
CA LEU A 9 0.15 13.35 12.91
C LEU A 9 -0.56 12.12 12.32
N LEU A 10 -0.04 10.91 12.55
CA LEU A 10 -0.57 9.70 11.93
C LEU A 10 -1.82 9.21 12.67
N PRO A 11 -2.98 9.10 11.99
CA PRO A 11 -4.24 8.73 12.63
C PRO A 11 -4.30 7.26 13.06
N GLU A 12 -3.59 6.38 12.35
CA GLU A 12 -3.61 4.93 12.56
C GLU A 12 -2.28 4.33 12.11
N HIS A 13 -1.73 3.40 12.88
CA HIS A 13 -0.40 2.80 12.66
C HIS A 13 -0.41 1.27 12.72
N ASP A 14 -1.58 0.66 12.75
CA ASP A 14 -1.74 -0.77 12.97
C ASP A 14 -2.60 -1.40 11.86
N LEU A 15 -2.63 -2.73 11.80
CA LEU A 15 -3.43 -3.46 10.82
C LEU A 15 -4.93 -3.21 11.05
N PRO A 16 -5.76 -3.26 9.99
CA PRO A 16 -7.21 -3.28 10.13
C PRO A 16 -7.67 -4.34 11.17
N GLU A 17 -8.65 -3.99 12.02
CA GLU A 17 -9.11 -4.82 13.14
C GLU A 17 -9.59 -6.22 12.73
N ASP A 18 -10.22 -6.32 11.55
CA ASP A 18 -10.67 -7.60 10.99
C ASP A 18 -9.48 -8.55 10.74
N LEU A 19 -8.32 -8.01 10.37
CA LEU A 19 -7.10 -8.79 10.20
C LEU A 19 -6.46 -9.09 11.54
N LYS A 20 -6.37 -8.12 12.46
CA LYS A 20 -5.80 -8.33 13.80
C LYS A 20 -6.43 -9.54 14.49
N SER A 21 -7.76 -9.62 14.48
CA SER A 21 -8.53 -10.69 15.13
C SER A 21 -8.30 -12.10 14.56
N LYS A 22 -7.73 -12.24 13.35
CA LYS A 22 -7.43 -13.55 12.76
C LYS A 22 -6.26 -14.23 13.45
N HIS A 23 -6.48 -15.43 13.97
CA HIS A 23 -5.43 -16.26 14.59
C HIS A 23 -4.32 -16.67 13.60
N CYS A 24 -4.66 -16.95 12.34
CA CYS A 24 -3.70 -17.24 11.28
C CYS A 24 -3.96 -16.30 10.09
N LYS A 25 -2.90 -15.70 9.57
CA LYS A 25 -2.94 -14.75 8.46
C LYS A 25 -2.10 -15.29 7.31
N ARG A 26 -2.70 -15.49 6.15
CA ARG A 26 -1.99 -15.84 4.92
C ARG A 26 -1.71 -14.57 4.15
N CYS A 27 -0.43 -14.31 3.89
CA CYS A 27 0.02 -13.12 3.19
C CYS A 27 0.55 -13.48 1.80
N VAL A 28 0.32 -12.60 0.84
CA VAL A 28 0.97 -12.63 -0.49
C VAL A 28 1.54 -11.26 -0.81
N VAL A 29 2.74 -11.26 -1.39
CA VAL A 29 3.39 -10.06 -1.90
C VAL A 29 3.33 -10.11 -3.43
N ILE A 30 2.76 -9.07 -4.02
CA ILE A 30 2.61 -8.95 -5.48
C ILE A 30 3.54 -7.84 -5.95
N GLY A 31 4.63 -8.21 -6.60
CA GLY A 31 5.51 -7.25 -7.29
C GLY A 31 4.92 -6.80 -8.63
N SER A 32 5.49 -5.73 -9.20
CA SER A 32 5.03 -5.13 -10.47
C SER A 32 5.59 -5.80 -11.74
N GLY A 33 6.16 -6.99 -11.62
CA GLY A 33 6.76 -7.70 -12.75
C GLY A 33 5.70 -8.21 -13.73
N GLY A 34 5.95 -8.05 -15.04
CA GLY A 34 5.01 -8.43 -16.10
C GLY A 34 4.70 -9.92 -16.23
N ILE A 35 5.39 -10.78 -15.46
CA ILE A 35 5.21 -12.25 -15.51
C ILE A 35 3.78 -12.70 -15.15
N LEU A 36 3.04 -11.89 -14.40
CA LEU A 36 1.66 -12.20 -14.02
C LEU A 36 0.65 -11.96 -15.15
N HIS A 37 1.02 -11.21 -16.19
CA HIS A 37 0.13 -10.89 -17.29
C HIS A 37 -0.29 -12.16 -18.05
N GLY A 38 -1.60 -12.32 -18.28
CA GLY A 38 -2.17 -13.51 -18.94
C GLY A 38 -2.25 -14.77 -18.08
N LEU A 39 -1.76 -14.78 -16.83
CA LEU A 39 -1.84 -15.97 -15.96
C LEU A 39 -3.18 -16.10 -15.23
N GLU A 40 -4.03 -15.07 -15.29
CA GLU A 40 -5.38 -15.06 -14.69
C GLU A 40 -5.42 -15.44 -13.19
N LEU A 41 -4.36 -15.08 -12.45
CA LEU A 41 -4.20 -15.47 -11.04
C LEU A 41 -5.02 -14.59 -10.08
N GLY A 42 -5.76 -13.60 -10.56
CA GLY A 42 -6.40 -12.59 -9.71
C GLY A 42 -7.36 -13.17 -8.68
N HIS A 43 -8.17 -14.16 -9.07
CA HIS A 43 -9.04 -14.87 -8.14
C HIS A 43 -8.26 -15.61 -7.05
N LEU A 44 -7.13 -16.25 -7.40
CA LEU A 44 -6.29 -16.96 -6.44
C LEU A 44 -5.62 -15.99 -5.47
N LEU A 45 -5.07 -14.89 -5.97
CA LEU A 45 -4.38 -13.86 -5.18
C LEU A 45 -5.32 -13.19 -4.18
N ASN A 46 -6.59 -12.98 -4.55
CA ASN A 46 -7.61 -12.40 -3.69
C ASN A 46 -7.98 -13.29 -2.47
N GLN A 47 -7.66 -14.59 -2.49
CA GLN A 47 -7.97 -15.51 -1.37
C GLN A 47 -7.05 -15.33 -0.16
N PHE A 48 -5.93 -14.61 -0.30
CA PHE A 48 -5.05 -14.32 0.81
C PHE A 48 -5.68 -13.30 1.76
N ASP A 49 -5.42 -13.45 3.07
CA ASP A 49 -5.93 -12.52 4.08
C ASP A 49 -5.32 -11.13 3.88
N ILE A 50 -4.01 -11.08 3.62
CA ILE A 50 -3.24 -9.87 3.42
C ILE A 50 -2.63 -9.89 2.02
N VAL A 51 -2.97 -8.88 1.21
CA VAL A 51 -2.36 -8.67 -0.11
C VAL A 51 -1.50 -7.41 -0.05
N ILE A 52 -0.20 -7.59 -0.21
CA ILE A 52 0.79 -6.51 -0.15
C ILE A 52 1.21 -6.14 -1.58
N ARG A 53 1.07 -4.87 -1.93
CA ARG A 53 1.55 -4.28 -3.19
C ARG A 53 2.59 -3.22 -2.90
N LEU A 54 3.43 -2.93 -3.90
CA LEU A 54 4.48 -1.94 -3.78
C LEU A 54 4.36 -0.87 -4.86
N ASN A 55 4.81 0.33 -4.53
CA ASN A 55 5.07 1.42 -5.47
C ASN A 55 3.84 1.74 -6.34
N ASP A 56 4.04 1.91 -7.65
CA ASP A 56 3.04 2.22 -8.67
C ASP A 56 2.56 0.94 -9.40
N ALA A 57 2.44 -0.19 -8.70
CA ALA A 57 1.84 -1.40 -9.29
C ALA A 57 0.35 -1.13 -9.61
N PRO A 58 -0.09 -1.12 -10.88
CA PRO A 58 -1.47 -0.83 -11.22
C PRO A 58 -2.38 -2.03 -10.93
N VAL A 59 -3.58 -1.76 -10.44
CA VAL A 59 -4.63 -2.77 -10.26
C VAL A 59 -5.71 -2.67 -11.34
N GLN A 60 -6.16 -1.44 -11.63
CA GLN A 60 -7.18 -1.18 -12.63
C GLN A 60 -6.71 -1.63 -14.03
N GLY A 61 -7.55 -2.37 -14.74
CA GLY A 61 -7.21 -2.95 -16.04
C GLY A 61 -6.40 -4.25 -15.99
N TYR A 62 -5.95 -4.67 -14.80
CA TYR A 62 -5.17 -5.89 -14.60
C TYR A 62 -5.81 -6.87 -13.59
N THR A 63 -7.04 -6.61 -13.15
CA THR A 63 -7.68 -7.33 -12.04
C THR A 63 -7.76 -8.84 -12.26
N ASP A 64 -7.96 -9.29 -13.49
CA ASP A 64 -8.00 -10.73 -13.82
C ASP A 64 -6.64 -11.40 -13.55
N HIS A 65 -5.55 -10.66 -13.74
CA HIS A 65 -4.18 -11.16 -13.58
C HIS A 65 -3.66 -11.01 -12.15
N VAL A 66 -3.92 -9.87 -11.51
CA VAL A 66 -3.29 -9.51 -10.23
C VAL A 66 -4.27 -9.39 -9.06
N GLY A 67 -5.57 -9.57 -9.29
CA GLY A 67 -6.62 -9.41 -8.30
C GLY A 67 -6.98 -7.96 -8.06
N ASN A 68 -8.01 -7.72 -7.25
CA ASN A 68 -8.50 -6.39 -6.91
C ASN A 68 -8.37 -6.07 -5.40
N LYS A 69 -7.88 -7.03 -4.60
CA LYS A 69 -7.62 -6.81 -3.18
C LYS A 69 -6.24 -6.17 -2.99
N THR A 70 -6.19 -5.15 -2.15
CA THR A 70 -4.96 -4.56 -1.61
C THR A 70 -5.20 -4.25 -0.14
N THR A 71 -4.41 -4.85 0.73
CA THR A 71 -4.50 -4.65 2.19
C THR A 71 -3.42 -3.69 2.67
N ILE A 72 -2.21 -3.84 2.11
CA ILE A 72 -1.07 -2.99 2.43
C ILE A 72 -0.50 -2.50 1.10
N ARG A 73 -0.28 -1.19 0.97
CA ARG A 73 0.55 -0.63 -0.11
C ARG A 73 1.76 0.05 0.50
N MET A 74 2.93 -0.48 0.16
CA MET A 74 4.21 0.08 0.60
C MET A 74 4.79 0.95 -0.52
N THR A 75 5.18 2.19 -0.22
CA THR A 75 5.80 3.05 -1.23
C THR A 75 6.65 4.15 -0.60
N TYR A 76 7.33 4.92 -1.44
CA TYR A 76 8.15 6.08 -1.13
C TYR A 76 7.85 7.18 -2.16
N PRO A 77 8.29 8.44 -1.96
CA PRO A 77 7.84 9.57 -2.78
C PRO A 77 7.96 9.34 -4.30
N GLU A 78 9.11 8.86 -4.76
CA GLU A 78 9.38 8.66 -6.19
C GLU A 78 8.79 7.37 -6.77
N GLY A 79 8.26 6.48 -5.93
CA GLY A 79 7.61 5.24 -6.34
C GLY A 79 6.09 5.26 -6.14
N ALA A 80 5.53 6.33 -5.56
CA ALA A 80 4.12 6.45 -5.28
C ALA A 80 3.31 6.56 -6.58
N SER A 81 2.16 5.88 -6.61
CA SER A 81 1.20 6.05 -7.69
C SER A 81 0.61 7.46 -7.69
N PHE A 82 0.37 7.99 -8.89
CA PHE A 82 -0.35 9.25 -9.08
C PHE A 82 -1.86 9.06 -9.24
N SER A 83 -2.33 7.81 -9.32
CA SER A 83 -3.75 7.50 -9.46
C SER A 83 -4.38 7.30 -8.08
N GLU A 84 -5.40 8.09 -7.76
CA GLU A 84 -6.20 7.90 -6.53
C GLU A 84 -6.85 6.51 -6.48
N HIS A 85 -7.12 5.90 -7.63
CA HIS A 85 -7.74 4.57 -7.73
C HIS A 85 -6.88 3.44 -7.17
N ASP A 86 -5.56 3.64 -7.07
CA ASP A 86 -4.62 2.65 -6.53
C ASP A 86 -4.50 2.72 -4.99
N TYR A 87 -5.15 3.71 -4.36
CA TYR A 87 -5.22 3.89 -2.91
C TYR A 87 -6.65 3.65 -2.40
N HIS A 88 -6.86 2.52 -1.74
CA HIS A 88 -8.15 2.19 -1.14
C HIS A 88 -8.20 2.67 0.32
N SER A 89 -9.32 3.27 0.73
CA SER A 89 -9.51 3.77 2.10
C SER A 89 -9.42 2.69 3.19
N ALA A 90 -9.69 1.43 2.84
CA ALA A 90 -9.55 0.28 3.74
C ALA A 90 -8.14 -0.34 3.75
N SER A 91 -7.19 0.20 2.96
CA SER A 91 -5.82 -0.30 2.91
C SER A 91 -4.89 0.49 3.82
N LEU A 92 -3.96 -0.21 4.47
CA LEU A 92 -2.89 0.42 5.22
C LEU A 92 -1.81 0.92 4.26
N PHE A 93 -1.61 2.23 4.25
CA PHE A 93 -0.49 2.85 3.55
C PHE A 93 0.77 2.80 4.41
N VAL A 94 1.86 2.25 3.88
CA VAL A 94 3.15 2.14 4.58
C VAL A 94 4.19 2.94 3.82
N ALA A 95 4.59 4.08 4.39
CA ALA A 95 5.65 4.91 3.84
C ALA A 95 7.04 4.32 4.16
N VAL A 96 7.87 4.18 3.14
CA VAL A 96 9.28 3.80 3.27
C VAL A 96 10.12 5.06 3.10
N LEU A 97 10.77 5.48 4.18
CA LEU A 97 11.56 6.73 4.22
C LEU A 97 13.04 6.40 4.00
N PHE A 98 13.58 6.78 2.84
CA PHE A 98 14.97 6.54 2.45
C PHE A 98 15.90 7.72 2.75
N LYS A 99 15.36 8.94 2.77
CA LYS A 99 16.13 10.18 2.93
C LYS A 99 15.39 11.19 3.82
N SER A 100 16.13 12.12 4.41
CA SER A 100 15.60 13.11 5.37
C SER A 100 14.51 14.03 4.80
N VAL A 101 14.44 14.16 3.47
CA VAL A 101 13.41 14.93 2.76
C VAL A 101 12.09 14.16 2.62
N ASP A 102 12.08 12.83 2.73
CA ASP A 102 10.86 12.01 2.62
C ASP A 102 9.89 12.29 3.78
N PHE A 103 10.41 12.69 4.95
CA PHE A 103 9.62 13.15 6.08
C PHE A 103 8.76 14.37 5.72
N ASN A 104 9.31 15.30 4.94
CA ASN A 104 8.59 16.49 4.52
C ASN A 104 7.45 16.11 3.55
N TRP A 105 7.72 15.19 2.63
CA TRP A 105 6.72 14.68 1.69
C TRP A 105 5.56 14.00 2.40
N LEU A 106 5.86 13.10 3.34
CA LEU A 106 4.82 12.40 4.10
C LEU A 106 4.00 13.36 4.97
N GLN A 107 4.64 14.35 5.58
CA GLN A 107 3.93 15.39 6.33
C GLN A 107 2.98 16.19 5.42
N ALA A 108 3.44 16.59 4.22
CA ALA A 108 2.63 17.31 3.25
C ALA A 108 1.43 16.46 2.79
N MET A 109 1.63 15.17 2.54
CA MET A 109 0.53 14.24 2.22
C MET A 109 -0.52 14.16 3.33
N ILE A 110 -0.11 13.97 4.59
CA ILE A 110 -1.04 13.84 5.72
C ILE A 110 -1.85 15.13 5.93
N LYS A 111 -1.21 16.29 5.72
CA LYS A 111 -1.85 17.60 5.85
C LYS A 111 -2.62 18.05 4.60
N ASN A 112 -2.52 17.29 3.51
CA ASN A 112 -3.03 17.68 2.19
C ASN A 112 -2.48 19.04 1.72
N GLU A 113 -1.15 19.20 1.83
CA GLU A 113 -0.39 20.38 1.44
C GLU A 113 0.53 20.08 0.24
N THR A 114 0.91 21.10 -0.52
CA THR A 114 1.99 20.99 -1.51
C THR A 114 3.35 21.15 -0.82
N LEU A 115 4.37 20.44 -1.31
CA LEU A 115 5.76 20.60 -0.89
C LEU A 115 6.34 21.98 -1.24
#